data_AF-A0A6N6RYI8-F1
#
_entry.id   AF-A0A6N6RYI8-F1
#
_cell.length_a   1.000
_cell.length_b   1.000
_cell.length_c   1.000
_cell.angle_alpha   90.00
_cell.angle_beta   90.00
_cell.angle_gamma   90.00
#
_symmetry.space_group_name_H-M   'P 1'
#
loop_
_entity.id
_entity.type
_entity.pdbx_description
1 polymer ?
#
loop_
_entity_poly.entity_id
_entity_poly.type
_entity_poly.pdbx_seq_one_letter_code
_entity_poly.pdbx_strand_id
1 'polypeptide(L)'
;MNSHKLADLELSTIITLAGMPPQKELVNPRMPSEMAKKVRVTFRPLPKDFGNQTIIRFREKLEQKLRENGVQLIPWDEAAEVPPGIISKVLRTRKVKSSIHAVVDVKREYSLTRSILSALAEKIYVRTRRPERSVMEILKISGWADDFTARYVQDPFNTQIITLMPLEPEFADGATTYDRKIALGLKNLITTMSEIVMGIAPDSFSLVNMNLSDSIYRNEELDEFVLKSLIPKIYAPIKPPVLNRFKKGEYEPAHSVFAKQLADLGRLVEPTSLFPQGSKFSEKISRLSHR
;
A
#
# COMPACT_ATOMS: atom_id res chain seq x y z
N MET A 1 41.08 -7.03 -6.80
CA MET A 1 39.71 -6.67 -7.25
C MET A 1 38.77 -6.91 -6.08
N ASN A 2 38.19 -5.84 -5.54
CA ASN A 2 37.34 -5.88 -4.35
C ASN A 2 36.04 -6.62 -4.65
N SER A 3 35.87 -7.79 -4.02
CA SER A 3 34.58 -8.46 -3.93
C SER A 3 33.64 -7.55 -3.14
N HIS A 4 32.59 -7.03 -3.77
CA HIS A 4 31.46 -6.48 -3.04
C HIS A 4 30.80 -7.64 -2.30
N LYS A 5 31.23 -7.88 -1.05
CA LYS A 5 30.44 -8.62 -0.05
C LYS A 5 29.16 -7.82 0.14
N LEU A 6 28.08 -8.22 -0.53
CA LEU A 6 26.75 -7.89 -0.04
C LEU A 6 26.69 -8.44 1.38
N ALA A 7 26.61 -7.54 2.36
CA ALA A 7 26.62 -7.89 3.77
C ALA A 7 25.52 -8.91 4.04
N ASP A 8 25.89 -10.07 4.60
CA ASP A 8 24.96 -10.99 5.25
C ASP A 8 24.28 -10.22 6.38
N LEU A 9 23.15 -9.56 6.09
CA LEU A 9 22.32 -8.93 7.10
C LEU A 9 21.64 -10.04 7.89
N GLU A 10 21.87 -10.07 9.20
CA GLU A 10 21.20 -11.03 10.07
C GLU A 10 19.68 -10.89 9.99
N LEU A 11 18.98 -12.01 10.17
CA LEU A 11 17.53 -12.11 10.11
C LEU A 11 16.83 -11.16 11.09
N SER A 12 17.41 -11.03 12.28
CA SER A 12 17.05 -10.08 13.33
C SER A 12 17.12 -8.65 12.83
N THR A 13 18.15 -8.31 12.07
CA THR A 13 18.35 -7.01 11.43
C THR A 13 17.28 -6.77 10.38
N ILE A 14 16.95 -7.74 9.51
CA ILE A 14 15.90 -7.56 8.51
C ILE A 14 14.50 -7.42 9.15
N ILE A 15 14.20 -8.20 10.18
CA ILE A 15 12.94 -8.11 10.94
C ILE A 15 12.83 -6.74 11.64
N THR A 16 13.94 -6.24 12.18
CA THR A 16 14.02 -4.91 12.83
C THR A 16 13.90 -3.78 11.80
N LEU A 17 14.61 -3.88 10.67
CA LEU A 17 14.58 -2.92 9.57
C LEU A 17 13.18 -2.82 8.95
N ALA A 18 12.47 -3.93 8.82
CA ALA A 18 11.13 -3.95 8.26
C ALA A 18 10.01 -3.74 9.29
N GLY A 19 10.33 -3.74 10.60
CA GLY A 19 9.37 -3.51 11.68
C GLY A 19 8.22 -4.54 11.75
N MET A 20 8.41 -5.75 11.24
CA MET A 20 7.31 -6.71 11.05
C MET A 20 6.97 -7.45 12.36
N PRO A 21 5.70 -7.46 12.81
CA PRO A 21 5.28 -8.26 13.97
C PRO A 21 5.21 -9.77 13.64
N PRO A 22 5.32 -10.66 14.66
CA PRO A 22 5.17 -12.10 14.48
C PRO A 22 3.74 -12.44 14.00
N GLN A 23 3.63 -13.11 12.85
CA GLN A 23 2.35 -13.51 12.26
C GLN A 23 1.71 -14.65 13.06
N LYS A 24 0.44 -14.50 13.48
CA LYS A 24 -0.43 -15.61 13.89
C LYS A 24 -0.90 -16.39 12.65
N GLU A 25 -0.93 -17.73 12.75
CA GLU A 25 -1.28 -18.63 11.65
C GLU A 25 -2.77 -18.61 11.26
N LEU A 26 -2.98 -19.02 10.00
CA LEU A 26 -4.20 -19.48 9.31
C LEU A 26 -5.19 -18.42 8.77
N VAL A 27 -5.06 -18.17 7.46
CA VAL A 27 -6.12 -17.62 6.60
C VAL A 27 -7.28 -18.64 6.57
N ASN A 28 -8.21 -18.49 7.50
CA ASN A 28 -9.48 -19.19 7.52
C ASN A 28 -10.55 -18.16 7.90
N PRO A 29 -11.46 -17.78 6.99
CA PRO A 29 -12.09 -18.64 5.98
C PRO A 29 -11.49 -18.54 4.57
N ARG A 30 -11.78 -19.54 3.72
CA ARG A 30 -11.41 -19.56 2.28
C ARG A 30 -12.44 -18.87 1.39
N MET A 31 -13.70 -18.78 1.82
CA MET A 31 -14.77 -18.16 1.03
C MET A 31 -14.81 -16.64 1.27
N PRO A 32 -14.84 -15.81 0.21
CA PRO A 32 -14.84 -14.35 0.38
C PRO A 32 -16.02 -13.80 1.20
N SER A 33 -17.19 -14.43 1.11
CA SER A 33 -18.38 -14.07 1.90
C SER A 33 -18.19 -14.31 3.40
N GLU A 34 -17.40 -15.30 3.79
CA GLU A 34 -17.06 -15.55 5.19
C GLU A 34 -15.96 -14.60 5.67
N MET A 35 -15.02 -14.24 4.77
CA MET A 35 -13.98 -13.24 5.06
C MET A 35 -14.63 -11.90 5.39
N ALA A 36 -15.62 -11.50 4.60
CA ALA A 36 -16.35 -10.24 4.75
C ALA A 36 -16.84 -10.01 6.19
N LYS A 37 -17.44 -11.03 6.82
CA LYS A 37 -17.97 -10.98 8.19
C LYS A 37 -16.93 -10.68 9.26
N LYS A 38 -15.66 -10.97 8.97
CA LYS A 38 -14.51 -10.73 9.86
C LYS A 38 -13.78 -9.42 9.56
N VAL A 39 -14.04 -8.81 8.41
CA VAL A 39 -13.42 -7.56 8.00
C VAL A 39 -14.12 -6.39 8.69
N ARG A 40 -13.30 -5.44 9.15
CA ARG A 40 -13.73 -4.19 9.79
C ARG A 40 -13.13 -3.04 9.01
N VAL A 41 -13.97 -2.17 8.45
CA VAL A 41 -13.54 -1.03 7.63
C VAL A 41 -14.04 0.24 8.26
N THR A 42 -13.27 1.31 8.15
CA THR A 42 -13.73 2.66 8.44
C THR A 42 -13.46 3.58 7.26
N PHE A 43 -14.31 4.60 7.11
CA PHE A 43 -14.13 5.62 6.11
C PHE A 43 -13.69 6.91 6.81
N ARG A 44 -12.55 7.45 6.38
CA ARG A 44 -12.08 8.73 6.90
C ARG A 44 -13.03 9.85 6.44
N PRO A 45 -13.35 10.84 7.31
CA PRO A 45 -14.14 12.00 6.92
C PRO A 45 -13.50 12.73 5.74
N LEU A 46 -14.31 13.16 4.79
CA LEU A 46 -13.84 13.93 3.65
C LEU A 46 -13.13 15.22 4.13
N PRO A 47 -12.11 15.70 3.41
CA PRO A 47 -11.55 17.02 3.71
C PRO A 47 -12.62 18.10 3.53
N LYS A 48 -12.46 19.22 4.24
CA LYS A 48 -13.31 20.39 4.03
C LYS A 48 -13.26 20.78 2.55
N ASP A 49 -14.43 21.10 2.00
CA ASP A 49 -14.59 21.55 0.61
C ASP A 49 -14.18 20.52 -0.47
N PHE A 50 -14.24 19.22 -0.15
CA PHE A 50 -14.01 18.18 -1.15
C PHE A 50 -15.09 18.22 -2.25
N GLY A 51 -14.74 18.73 -3.43
CA GLY A 51 -15.70 18.99 -4.52
C GLY A 51 -15.90 17.85 -5.53
N ASN A 52 -15.13 16.77 -5.46
CA ASN A 52 -15.19 15.72 -6.48
C ASN A 52 -16.40 14.79 -6.29
N GLN A 53 -17.51 15.14 -6.95
CA GLN A 53 -18.79 14.41 -6.86
C GLN A 53 -18.69 12.96 -7.34
N THR A 54 -17.87 12.67 -8.33
CA THR A 54 -17.67 11.31 -8.84
C THR A 54 -17.09 10.41 -7.75
N ILE A 55 -16.05 10.89 -7.04
CA ILE A 55 -15.44 10.16 -5.93
C ILE A 55 -16.40 10.05 -4.75
N ILE A 56 -17.15 11.10 -4.42
CA ILE A 56 -18.14 11.08 -3.32
C ILE A 56 -19.18 9.98 -3.57
N ARG A 57 -19.79 9.97 -4.77
CA ARG A 57 -20.79 8.96 -5.15
C ARG A 57 -20.19 7.55 -5.18
N PHE A 58 -18.98 7.39 -5.69
CA PHE A 58 -18.30 6.09 -5.69
C PHE A 58 -18.00 5.61 -4.26
N ARG A 59 -17.55 6.52 -3.38
CA ARG A 59 -17.30 6.22 -1.96
C ARG A 59 -18.56 5.73 -1.26
N GLU A 60 -19.69 6.37 -1.49
CA GLU A 60 -21.01 5.96 -0.96
C GLU A 60 -21.41 4.58 -1.51
N LYS A 61 -21.28 4.36 -2.82
CA LYS A 61 -21.55 3.04 -3.44
C LYS A 61 -20.65 1.95 -2.83
N LEU A 62 -19.36 2.22 -2.69
CA LEU A 62 -18.40 1.28 -2.11
C LEU A 62 -18.76 0.96 -0.65
N GLU A 63 -19.12 1.97 0.13
CA GLU A 63 -19.57 1.80 1.51
C GLU A 63 -20.81 0.89 1.56
N GLN A 64 -21.81 1.17 0.74
CA GLN A 64 -23.02 0.36 0.64
C GLN A 64 -22.70 -1.09 0.25
N LYS A 65 -21.88 -1.30 -0.77
CA LYS A 65 -21.51 -2.65 -1.25
C LYS A 65 -20.72 -3.45 -0.23
N LEU A 66 -19.81 -2.82 0.52
CA LEU A 66 -19.13 -3.47 1.64
C LEU A 66 -20.13 -3.92 2.71
N ARG A 67 -21.09 -3.05 3.07
CA ARG A 67 -22.13 -3.35 4.05
C ARG A 67 -23.02 -4.51 3.61
N GLU A 68 -23.49 -4.50 2.36
CA GLU A 68 -24.32 -5.55 1.76
C GLU A 68 -23.62 -6.92 1.77
N ASN A 69 -22.30 -6.93 1.58
CA ASN A 69 -21.48 -8.15 1.63
C ASN A 69 -21.14 -8.60 3.07
N GLY A 70 -21.63 -7.91 4.12
CA GLY A 70 -21.46 -8.30 5.52
C GLY A 70 -20.20 -7.76 6.19
N VAL A 71 -19.52 -6.77 5.59
CA VAL A 71 -18.38 -6.09 6.21
C VAL A 71 -18.85 -5.19 7.34
N GLN A 72 -18.13 -5.21 8.46
CA GLN A 72 -18.42 -4.34 9.60
C GLN A 72 -17.89 -2.93 9.35
N LEU A 73 -18.78 -2.00 9.07
CA LEU A 73 -18.44 -0.58 8.91
C LEU A 73 -18.47 0.12 10.26
N ILE A 74 -17.29 0.54 10.73
CA ILE A 74 -17.13 1.24 12.00
C ILE A 74 -17.06 2.75 11.71
N PRO A 75 -17.96 3.57 12.30
CA PRO A 75 -17.88 5.02 12.20
C PRO A 75 -16.51 5.55 12.60
N TRP A 76 -16.03 6.61 11.95
CA TRP A 76 -14.69 7.15 12.20
C TRP A 76 -14.44 7.51 13.67
N ASP A 77 -15.44 8.09 14.33
CA ASP A 77 -15.35 8.49 15.74
C ASP A 77 -15.19 7.30 16.70
N GLU A 78 -15.71 6.13 16.34
CA GLU A 78 -15.55 4.89 17.11
C GLU A 78 -14.27 4.13 16.74
N ALA A 79 -13.87 4.23 15.47
CA ALA A 79 -12.68 3.58 14.92
C ALA A 79 -11.40 4.28 15.39
N ALA A 80 -11.41 5.61 15.58
CA ALA A 80 -10.25 6.40 15.91
C ALA A 80 -10.28 6.94 17.36
N GLU A 81 -9.28 6.56 18.15
CA GLU A 81 -9.15 6.99 19.56
C GLU A 81 -7.87 7.80 19.78
N VAL A 82 -7.83 8.61 20.83
CA VAL A 82 -6.58 9.30 21.22
C VAL A 82 -5.66 8.26 21.88
N PRO A 83 -4.47 7.97 21.32
CA PRO A 83 -3.57 6.98 21.90
C PRO A 83 -3.15 7.39 23.33
N PRO A 84 -2.92 6.42 24.23
CA PRO A 84 -2.38 6.70 25.55
C PRO A 84 -0.97 7.32 25.42
N GLY A 85 -0.81 8.54 25.95
CA GLY A 85 0.45 9.29 25.91
C GLY A 85 0.26 10.79 26.15
N ILE A 86 1.24 11.45 26.77
CA ILE A 86 1.14 12.89 27.09
C ILE A 86 1.11 13.71 25.79
N ILE A 87 1.98 13.39 24.83
CA ILE A 87 2.10 14.09 23.54
C ILE A 87 0.85 13.90 22.67
N SER A 88 0.27 12.68 22.65
CA SER A 88 -0.95 12.38 21.88
C SER A 88 -2.19 13.05 22.47
N LYS A 89 -2.29 13.15 23.81
CA LYS A 89 -3.36 13.89 24.49
C LYS A 89 -3.29 15.39 24.20
N VAL A 90 -2.10 15.97 24.16
CA VAL A 90 -1.88 17.40 23.86
C VAL A 90 -2.22 17.73 22.41
N LEU A 91 -1.79 16.90 21.45
CA LEU A 91 -2.07 17.11 20.02
C LEU A 91 -3.49 16.71 19.60
N ARG A 92 -4.25 16.04 20.49
CA ARG A 92 -5.60 15.45 20.22
C ARG A 92 -5.67 14.62 18.93
N THR A 93 -4.55 14.09 18.46
CA THR A 93 -4.47 13.32 17.22
C THR A 93 -5.09 11.94 17.46
N ARG A 94 -6.30 11.72 16.93
CA ARG A 94 -6.96 10.41 16.96
C ARG A 94 -6.27 9.45 16.01
N LYS A 95 -6.09 8.20 16.43
CA LYS A 95 -5.57 7.11 15.60
C LYS A 95 -6.55 5.96 15.55
N VAL A 96 -6.77 5.44 14.34
CA VAL A 96 -7.53 4.24 14.02
C VAL A 96 -6.95 3.05 14.77
N LYS A 97 -7.81 2.39 15.54
CA LYS A 97 -7.52 1.21 16.35
C LYS A 97 -6.93 0.08 15.49
N SER A 98 -6.00 -0.69 16.06
CA SER A 98 -5.42 -1.88 15.41
C SER A 98 -6.43 -2.97 15.04
N SER A 99 -7.65 -2.91 15.59
CA SER A 99 -8.75 -3.83 15.26
C SER A 99 -9.45 -3.52 13.93
N ILE A 100 -9.11 -2.41 13.27
CA ILE A 100 -9.64 -2.03 11.95
C ILE A 100 -8.71 -2.60 10.89
N HIS A 101 -9.28 -3.28 9.89
CA HIS A 101 -8.52 -3.98 8.85
C HIS A 101 -8.24 -3.09 7.64
N ALA A 102 -9.12 -2.13 7.35
CA ALA A 102 -8.84 -1.12 6.33
C ALA A 102 -9.45 0.26 6.64
N VAL A 103 -8.76 1.28 6.16
CA VAL A 103 -9.22 2.67 6.15
C VAL A 103 -9.37 3.12 4.71
N VAL A 104 -10.57 3.54 4.34
CA VAL A 104 -10.83 4.19 3.04
C VAL A 104 -10.70 5.70 3.21
N ASP A 105 -9.81 6.33 2.45
CA ASP A 105 -9.67 7.79 2.37
C ASP A 105 -9.75 8.26 0.90
N VAL A 106 -9.84 9.56 0.70
CA VAL A 106 -9.73 10.19 -0.61
C VAL A 106 -8.35 10.85 -0.74
N LYS A 107 -7.84 10.96 -1.97
CA LYS A 107 -6.61 11.71 -2.23
C LYS A 107 -6.84 13.18 -1.85
N ARG A 108 -6.03 13.66 -0.90
CA ARG A 108 -6.03 15.04 -0.43
C ARG A 108 -4.97 15.82 -1.18
N GLU A 109 -5.37 16.93 -1.80
CA GLU A 109 -4.42 17.80 -2.49
C GLU A 109 -3.45 18.45 -1.50
N TYR A 110 -2.24 18.72 -1.99
CA TYR A 110 -1.24 19.45 -1.23
C TYR A 110 -1.60 20.93 -1.23
N SER A 111 -1.96 21.46 -0.05
CA SER A 111 -2.02 22.91 0.11
C SER A 111 -0.61 23.52 -0.02
N LEU A 112 -0.52 24.78 -0.42
CA LEU A 112 0.76 25.51 -0.50
C LEU A 112 1.55 25.46 0.82
N THR A 113 0.85 25.59 1.94
CA THR A 113 1.44 25.46 3.29
C THR A 113 2.03 24.07 3.52
N ARG A 114 1.37 23.02 3.04
CA ARG A 114 1.82 21.64 3.15
C ARG A 114 3.05 21.38 2.29
N SER A 115 3.12 21.92 1.07
CA SER A 115 4.31 21.79 0.22
C SER A 115 5.57 22.35 0.90
N ILE A 116 5.44 23.47 1.62
CA ILE A 116 6.54 24.07 2.40
C ILE A 116 6.93 23.17 3.58
N LEU A 117 5.95 22.67 4.34
CA LEU A 117 6.20 21.75 5.45
C LEU A 117 6.84 20.44 4.98
N SER A 118 6.39 19.89 3.85
CA SER A 118 6.92 18.65 3.28
C SER A 118 8.36 18.85 2.80
N ALA A 119 8.70 20.02 2.25
CA ALA A 119 10.08 20.38 1.91
C ALA A 119 10.97 20.51 3.16
N LEU A 120 10.45 21.07 4.26
CA LEU A 120 11.17 21.15 5.54
C LEU A 120 11.40 19.75 6.14
N ALA A 121 10.36 18.92 6.16
CA ALA A 121 10.43 17.54 6.61
C ALA A 121 11.42 16.72 5.77
N GLU A 122 11.48 16.95 4.46
CA GLU A 122 12.46 16.32 3.58
C GLU A 122 13.89 16.73 3.94
N LYS A 123 14.16 18.03 4.19
CA LYS A 123 15.48 18.49 4.64
C LYS A 123 15.90 17.85 5.96
N ILE A 124 14.98 17.71 6.91
CA ILE A 124 15.23 17.03 8.20
C ILE A 124 15.52 15.55 7.97
N TYR A 125 14.75 14.88 7.10
CA TYR A 125 14.99 13.49 6.73
C TYR A 125 16.37 13.30 6.11
N VAL A 126 16.73 14.10 5.10
CA VAL A 126 18.04 14.01 4.42
C VAL A 126 19.19 14.20 5.40
N ARG A 127 19.08 15.12 6.36
CA ARG A 127 20.11 15.37 7.37
C ARG A 127 20.22 14.25 8.41
N THR A 128 19.11 13.56 8.70
CA THR A 128 19.06 12.54 9.75
C THR A 128 19.11 11.11 9.21
N ARG A 129 19.08 10.92 7.88
CA ARG A 129 18.98 9.61 7.22
C ARG A 129 20.09 8.68 7.72
N ARG A 130 19.71 7.44 8.02
CA ARG A 130 20.63 6.33 8.26
C ARG A 130 20.15 5.16 7.40
N PRO A 131 21.07 4.37 6.83
CA PRO A 131 20.72 3.27 5.92
C PRO A 131 19.86 2.19 6.59
N GLU A 132 19.89 2.11 7.92
CA GLU A 132 19.18 1.09 8.72
C GLU A 132 17.82 1.55 9.29
N ARG A 133 17.20 2.61 8.76
CA ARG A 133 15.92 3.08 9.31
C ARG A 133 14.74 2.29 8.78
N SER A 134 13.82 1.95 9.68
CA SER A 134 12.55 1.34 9.29
C SER A 134 11.60 2.35 8.65
N VAL A 135 10.67 1.88 7.82
CA VAL A 135 9.62 2.70 7.20
C VAL A 135 8.85 3.52 8.26
N MET A 136 8.65 2.95 9.45
CA MET A 136 7.99 3.66 10.55
C MET A 136 8.80 4.82 11.13
N GLU A 137 10.12 4.70 11.16
CA GLU A 137 11.00 5.81 11.57
C GLU A 137 11.02 6.91 10.50
N ILE A 138 10.98 6.54 9.21
CA ILE A 138 10.86 7.49 8.11
C ILE A 138 9.54 8.26 8.21
N LEU A 139 8.42 7.57 8.42
CA LEU A 139 7.09 8.18 8.61
C LEU A 139 7.02 9.05 9.88
N LYS A 140 7.69 8.69 10.97
CA LYS A 140 7.77 9.55 12.17
C LYS A 140 8.51 10.87 11.90
N ILE A 141 9.56 10.83 11.09
CA ILE A 141 10.45 11.98 10.84
C ILE A 141 9.94 12.89 9.73
N SER A 142 9.31 12.31 8.70
CA SER A 142 8.88 13.05 7.52
C SER A 142 7.36 13.13 7.36
N GLY A 143 6.62 12.14 7.87
CA GLY A 143 5.18 12.02 7.69
C GLY A 143 4.34 12.99 8.52
N TRP A 144 4.92 13.77 9.45
CA TRP A 144 4.19 14.83 10.17
C TRP A 144 3.83 16.01 9.27
N ALA A 145 4.61 16.26 8.22
CA ALA A 145 4.34 17.30 7.25
C ALA A 145 3.26 16.89 6.24
N ASP A 146 2.95 15.59 6.18
CA ASP A 146 1.97 15.03 5.29
C ASP A 146 0.72 14.58 6.06
N ASP A 147 -0.47 14.90 5.55
CA ASP A 147 -1.76 14.44 6.07
C ASP A 147 -2.14 13.04 5.53
N PHE A 148 -1.16 12.13 5.50
CA PHE A 148 -1.38 10.76 5.05
C PHE A 148 -2.19 9.97 6.07
N THR A 149 -3.08 9.09 5.57
CA THR A 149 -3.87 8.18 6.40
C THR A 149 -3.00 7.32 7.31
N ALA A 150 -1.82 6.90 6.84
CA ALA A 150 -0.86 6.13 7.63
C ALA A 150 -0.50 6.77 8.98
N ARG A 151 -0.54 8.11 9.08
CA ARG A 151 -0.26 8.84 10.33
C ARG A 151 -1.33 8.64 11.39
N TYR A 152 -2.55 8.37 10.95
CA TYR A 152 -3.72 8.14 11.77
C TYR A 152 -3.97 6.66 12.01
N VAL A 153 -3.06 5.76 11.67
CA VAL A 153 -3.22 4.32 11.92
C VAL A 153 -2.33 3.92 13.10
N GLN A 154 -2.87 3.17 14.06
CA GLN A 154 -2.07 2.63 15.17
C GLN A 154 -1.13 1.51 14.71
N ASP A 155 -1.60 0.64 13.81
CA ASP A 155 -0.88 -0.51 13.27
C ASP A 155 -0.94 -0.55 11.74
N PRO A 156 0.01 0.10 11.05
CA PRO A 156 0.04 0.16 9.58
C PRO A 156 0.40 -1.17 8.93
N PHE A 157 0.89 -2.17 9.67
CA PHE A 157 1.18 -3.50 9.13
C PHE A 157 -0.06 -4.40 9.06
N ASN A 158 -1.09 -4.08 9.85
CA ASN A 158 -2.34 -4.83 9.92
C ASN A 158 -3.54 -4.07 9.36
N THR A 159 -3.43 -2.75 9.19
CA THR A 159 -4.49 -1.90 8.64
C THR A 159 -4.11 -1.45 7.24
N GLN A 160 -4.87 -1.86 6.22
CA GLN A 160 -4.65 -1.41 4.85
C GLN A 160 -5.27 -0.03 4.61
N ILE A 161 -4.58 0.79 3.84
CA ILE A 161 -5.02 2.10 3.40
C ILE A 161 -5.47 1.97 1.96
N ILE A 162 -6.74 2.30 1.72
CA ILE A 162 -7.35 2.37 0.40
C ILE A 162 -7.58 3.84 0.07
N THR A 163 -6.91 4.36 -0.95
CA THR A 163 -7.09 5.75 -1.39
C THR A 163 -7.90 5.82 -2.68
N LEU A 164 -9.02 6.55 -2.63
CA LEU A 164 -9.84 6.88 -3.79
C LEU A 164 -9.31 8.17 -4.43
N MET A 165 -9.07 8.14 -5.74
CA MET A 165 -8.61 9.31 -6.48
C MET A 165 -9.17 9.32 -7.91
N PRO A 166 -9.11 10.42 -8.66
CA PRO A 166 -9.52 10.41 -10.06
C PRO A 166 -8.68 9.42 -10.86
N LEU A 167 -9.31 8.70 -11.79
CA LEU A 167 -8.60 7.81 -12.72
C LEU A 167 -7.70 8.66 -13.63
N GLU A 168 -6.42 8.32 -13.69
CA GLU A 168 -5.48 8.99 -14.60
C GLU A 168 -5.77 8.56 -16.04
N PRO A 169 -6.01 9.49 -16.98
CA PRO A 169 -6.32 9.15 -18.37
C PRO A 169 -5.23 8.31 -19.03
N GLU A 170 -3.96 8.63 -18.76
CA GLU A 170 -2.80 7.88 -19.26
C GLU A 170 -2.78 6.45 -18.74
N PHE A 171 -3.24 6.20 -17.50
CA PHE A 171 -3.34 4.85 -16.97
C PHE A 171 -4.44 4.04 -17.68
N ALA A 172 -5.55 4.69 -18.02
CA ALA A 172 -6.70 4.07 -18.67
C ALA A 172 -6.51 3.81 -20.17
N ASP A 173 -5.55 4.48 -20.80
CA ASP A 173 -5.30 4.39 -22.23
C ASP A 173 -4.71 3.03 -22.62
N GLY A 174 -5.31 2.40 -23.64
CA GLY A 174 -4.83 1.14 -24.23
C GLY A 174 -3.51 1.29 -24.99
N ALA A 175 -3.20 2.50 -25.46
CA ALA A 175 -1.94 2.80 -26.15
C ALA A 175 -0.76 3.03 -25.18
N THR A 176 -1.03 3.25 -23.89
CA THR A 176 0.02 3.46 -22.90
C THR A 176 0.74 2.15 -22.61
N THR A 177 2.08 2.18 -22.68
CA THR A 177 2.91 1.00 -22.43
C THR A 177 2.75 0.49 -21.00
N TYR A 178 2.90 -0.82 -20.82
CA TYR A 178 2.81 -1.43 -19.50
C TYR A 178 3.79 -0.81 -18.49
N ASP A 179 5.04 -0.57 -18.90
CA ASP A 179 6.05 0.09 -18.07
C ASP A 179 5.62 1.47 -17.56
N ARG A 180 4.91 2.21 -18.41
CA ARG A 180 4.38 3.51 -18.04
C ARG A 180 3.22 3.37 -17.06
N LYS A 181 2.29 2.44 -17.28
CA LYS A 181 1.20 2.13 -16.33
C LYS A 181 1.74 1.73 -14.96
N ILE A 182 2.78 0.90 -14.92
CA ILE A 182 3.46 0.49 -13.69
C ILE A 182 4.10 1.69 -12.98
N ALA A 183 4.77 2.58 -13.73
CA ALA A 183 5.36 3.79 -13.16
C ALA A 183 4.30 4.72 -12.55
N LEU A 184 3.16 4.90 -13.22
CA LEU A 184 2.03 5.69 -12.72
C LEU A 184 1.42 5.03 -11.47
N GLY A 185 1.20 3.72 -11.49
CA GLY A 185 0.68 2.97 -10.37
C GLY A 185 1.56 3.06 -9.12
N LEU A 186 2.87 2.82 -9.28
CA LEU A 186 3.85 2.98 -8.20
C LEU A 186 3.89 4.40 -7.65
N LYS A 187 3.92 5.39 -8.54
CA LYS A 187 3.88 6.81 -8.14
C LYS A 187 2.65 7.09 -7.29
N ASN A 188 1.49 6.56 -7.66
CA ASN A 188 0.24 6.78 -6.91
C ASN A 188 0.27 6.14 -5.54
N LEU A 189 0.61 4.85 -5.43
CA LEU A 189 0.75 4.14 -4.15
C LEU A 189 1.68 4.89 -3.17
N ILE A 190 2.81 5.38 -3.69
CA ILE A 190 3.85 6.03 -2.88
C ILE A 190 3.49 7.47 -2.53
N THR A 191 2.87 8.20 -3.47
CA THR A 191 2.42 9.57 -3.22
C THR A 191 1.28 9.61 -2.21
N THR A 192 0.47 8.56 -2.12
CA THR A 192 -0.62 8.46 -1.13
C THR A 192 -0.24 7.66 0.11
N MET A 193 0.95 7.03 0.13
CA MET A 193 1.36 6.08 1.17
C MET A 193 0.25 5.05 1.46
N SER A 194 -0.26 4.43 0.39
CA SER A 194 -1.38 3.50 0.44
C SER A 194 -0.99 2.16 -0.17
N GLU A 195 -1.46 1.07 0.42
CA GLU A 195 -1.28 -0.28 -0.11
C GLU A 195 -2.21 -0.54 -1.32
N ILE A 196 -3.33 0.20 -1.37
CA ILE A 196 -4.32 0.11 -2.44
C ILE A 196 -4.73 1.53 -2.87
N VAL A 197 -4.74 1.77 -4.18
CA VAL A 197 -5.27 2.97 -4.82
C VAL A 197 -6.36 2.57 -5.80
N MET A 198 -7.50 3.25 -5.75
CA MET A 198 -8.57 3.12 -6.73
C MET A 198 -8.70 4.41 -7.53
N GLY A 199 -8.47 4.32 -8.83
CA GLY A 199 -8.71 5.41 -9.77
C GLY A 199 -10.17 5.40 -10.21
N ILE A 200 -10.91 6.48 -9.97
CA ILE A 200 -12.35 6.55 -10.18
C ILE A 200 -12.66 7.45 -11.37
N ALA A 201 -13.45 6.94 -12.31
CA ALA A 201 -14.06 7.65 -13.41
C ALA A 201 -15.60 7.57 -13.29
N PRO A 202 -16.38 8.30 -14.11
CA PRO A 202 -17.84 8.27 -14.05
C PRO A 202 -18.44 6.86 -14.18
N ASP A 203 -17.91 6.05 -15.10
CA ASP A 203 -18.48 4.74 -15.47
C ASP A 203 -17.54 3.56 -15.20
N SER A 204 -16.33 3.84 -14.72
CA SER A 204 -15.30 2.83 -14.50
C SER A 204 -14.41 3.16 -13.31
N PHE A 205 -13.69 2.16 -12.83
CA PHE A 205 -12.68 2.33 -11.80
C PHE A 205 -11.49 1.39 -12.05
N SER A 206 -10.31 1.78 -11.60
CA SER A 206 -9.12 0.93 -11.62
C SER A 206 -8.75 0.49 -10.21
N LEU A 207 -7.97 -0.59 -10.13
CA LEU A 207 -7.33 -1.03 -8.90
C LEU A 207 -5.83 -1.13 -9.11
N VAL A 208 -5.09 -0.31 -8.36
CA VAL A 208 -3.64 -0.42 -8.24
C VAL A 208 -3.32 -0.87 -6.82
N ASN A 209 -2.55 -1.93 -6.69
CA ASN A 209 -2.00 -2.38 -5.41
C ASN A 209 -0.51 -2.74 -5.57
N MET A 210 0.12 -3.25 -4.53
CA MET A 210 1.52 -3.68 -4.57
C MET A 210 1.81 -4.85 -5.54
N ASN A 211 0.80 -5.53 -6.09
CA ASN A 211 0.98 -6.50 -7.18
C ASN A 211 1.03 -5.82 -8.55
N LEU A 212 0.82 -4.49 -8.60
CA LEU A 212 0.91 -3.65 -9.78
C LEU A 212 -0.01 -4.10 -10.92
N SER A 213 -1.23 -4.50 -10.58
CA SER A 213 -2.28 -4.76 -11.57
C SER A 213 -2.68 -3.47 -12.29
N ASP A 214 -2.88 -3.56 -13.60
CA ASP A 214 -3.39 -2.48 -14.47
C ASP A 214 -4.89 -2.64 -14.80
N SER A 215 -5.62 -3.38 -13.96
CA SER A 215 -7.02 -3.72 -14.19
C SER A 215 -7.95 -2.50 -14.11
N ILE A 216 -8.83 -2.40 -15.10
CA ILE A 216 -9.93 -1.43 -15.19
C ILE A 216 -11.23 -2.21 -15.20
N TYR A 217 -12.17 -1.79 -14.36
CA TYR A 217 -13.48 -2.39 -14.16
C TYR A 217 -14.56 -1.38 -14.52
N ARG A 218 -15.71 -1.85 -14.98
CA ARG A 218 -16.90 -1.02 -15.11
C ARG A 218 -17.63 -0.95 -13.77
N ASN A 219 -18.41 0.11 -13.56
CA ASN A 219 -19.15 0.29 -12.31
C ASN A 219 -20.14 -0.84 -12.01
N GLU A 220 -20.67 -1.51 -13.03
CA GLU A 220 -21.58 -2.66 -12.87
C GLU A 220 -20.87 -3.86 -12.22
N GLU A 221 -19.56 -3.95 -12.37
CA GLU A 221 -18.71 -5.02 -11.83
C GLU A 221 -18.33 -4.77 -10.36
N LEU A 222 -18.72 -3.63 -9.77
CA LEU A 222 -18.34 -3.23 -8.42
C LEU A 222 -18.73 -4.27 -7.36
N ASP A 223 -19.89 -4.91 -7.49
CA ASP A 223 -20.37 -5.87 -6.49
C ASP A 223 -19.52 -7.14 -6.47
N GLU A 224 -19.26 -7.69 -7.66
CA GLU A 224 -18.38 -8.85 -7.82
C GLU A 224 -16.94 -8.51 -7.41
N PHE A 225 -16.46 -7.32 -7.78
CA PHE A 225 -15.16 -6.82 -7.40
C PHE A 225 -15.00 -6.71 -5.88
N VAL A 226 -15.99 -6.13 -5.18
CA VAL A 226 -15.95 -5.98 -3.72
C VAL A 226 -15.84 -7.34 -3.05
N LEU A 227 -16.69 -8.28 -3.44
CA LEU A 227 -16.73 -9.62 -2.85
C LEU A 227 -15.50 -10.45 -3.20
N LYS A 228 -15.16 -10.58 -4.48
CA LYS A 228 -14.15 -11.54 -4.95
C LYS A 228 -12.72 -10.99 -4.95
N SER A 229 -12.55 -9.67 -5.00
CA SER A 229 -11.22 -9.05 -5.13
C SER A 229 -10.85 -8.19 -3.92
N LEU A 230 -11.70 -7.25 -3.52
CA LEU A 230 -11.35 -6.29 -2.48
C LEU A 230 -11.34 -6.91 -1.08
N ILE A 231 -12.43 -7.59 -0.68
CA ILE A 231 -12.55 -8.19 0.65
C ILE A 231 -11.41 -9.18 0.95
N PRO A 232 -11.04 -10.10 0.04
CA PRO A 232 -9.91 -11.00 0.26
C PRO A 232 -8.59 -10.25 0.46
N LYS A 233 -8.36 -9.18 -0.32
CA LYS A 233 -7.17 -8.33 -0.15
C LYS A 233 -7.17 -7.67 1.22
N ILE A 234 -8.30 -7.13 1.69
CA ILE A 234 -8.43 -6.51 3.01
C ILE A 234 -8.19 -7.54 4.13
N TYR A 235 -8.81 -8.71 4.00
CA TYR A 235 -8.78 -9.76 5.02
C TYR A 235 -7.40 -10.38 5.20
N ALA A 236 -6.69 -10.61 4.10
CA ALA A 236 -5.35 -11.18 4.09
C ALA A 236 -4.37 -10.24 3.36
N PRO A 237 -3.94 -9.14 4.01
CA PRO A 237 -2.92 -8.27 3.46
C PRO A 237 -1.67 -9.07 3.10
N ILE A 238 -1.05 -8.75 1.96
CA ILE A 238 0.23 -9.34 1.58
C ILE A 238 1.28 -8.84 2.56
N LYS A 239 1.64 -9.70 3.51
CA LYS A 239 2.74 -9.46 4.42
C LYS A 239 3.97 -10.19 3.90
N PRO A 240 5.15 -9.56 3.90
CA PRO A 240 6.37 -10.31 3.63
C PRO A 240 6.44 -11.49 4.60
N PRO A 241 6.85 -12.68 4.12
CA PRO A 241 6.88 -13.85 4.97
C PRO A 241 7.93 -13.66 6.07
N VAL A 242 7.63 -14.14 7.27
CA VAL A 242 8.55 -13.97 8.41
C VAL A 242 9.78 -14.81 8.14
N LEU A 243 10.94 -14.16 8.02
CA LEU A 243 12.14 -14.84 7.54
C LEU A 243 12.62 -15.95 8.49
N ASN A 244 12.25 -15.88 9.78
CA ASN A 244 12.49 -16.93 10.77
C ASN A 244 11.76 -18.26 10.51
N ARG A 245 10.80 -18.28 9.57
CA ARG A 245 10.13 -19.51 9.09
C ARG A 245 10.95 -20.26 8.06
N PHE A 246 12.00 -19.64 7.53
CA PHE A 246 12.89 -20.27 6.56
C PHE A 246 14.17 -20.69 7.25
N LYS A 247 14.55 -21.97 7.07
CA LYS A 247 15.91 -22.40 7.34
C LYS A 247 16.76 -21.98 6.14
N LYS A 248 17.84 -21.23 6.38
CA LYS A 248 18.85 -20.94 5.35
C LYS A 248 19.51 -22.29 5.01
N GLY A 249 19.07 -22.89 3.91
CA GLY A 249 19.74 -24.04 3.32
C GLY A 249 20.89 -23.59 2.43
N GLU A 250 21.86 -24.47 2.21
CA GLU A 250 22.82 -24.30 1.13
C GLU A 250 22.11 -24.64 -0.17
N TYR A 251 21.85 -23.61 -0.98
CA TYR A 251 21.29 -23.79 -2.30
C TYR A 251 22.43 -23.85 -3.31
N GLU A 252 22.66 -25.04 -3.87
CA GLU A 252 23.55 -25.22 -5.02
C GLU A 252 22.70 -25.19 -6.30
N PRO A 253 22.70 -24.07 -7.06
CA PRO A 253 21.85 -23.91 -8.22
C PRO A 253 22.11 -24.98 -9.30
N ALA A 254 23.32 -25.55 -9.32
CA ALA A 254 23.74 -26.57 -10.26
C ALA A 254 23.00 -27.91 -10.11
N HIS A 255 22.44 -28.21 -8.93
CA HIS A 255 21.76 -29.48 -8.65
C HIS A 255 20.25 -29.44 -8.87
N SER A 256 19.67 -28.27 -9.11
CA SER A 256 18.22 -28.13 -9.34
C SER A 256 17.89 -28.07 -10.82
N VAL A 257 17.16 -29.08 -11.32
CA VAL A 257 16.62 -29.08 -12.68
C VAL A 257 15.72 -27.86 -12.92
N PHE A 258 14.96 -27.44 -11.90
CA PHE A 258 14.09 -26.26 -11.99
C PHE A 258 14.88 -24.96 -12.12
N ALA A 259 16.05 -24.85 -11.47
CA ALA A 259 16.91 -23.69 -11.60
C ALA A 259 17.46 -23.56 -13.02
N LYS A 260 17.91 -24.68 -13.59
CA LYS A 260 18.34 -24.76 -14.98
C LYS A 260 17.21 -24.41 -15.94
N GLN A 261 16.02 -25.00 -15.75
CA GLN A 261 14.83 -24.69 -16.56
C GLN A 261 14.42 -23.23 -16.46
N LEU A 262 14.48 -22.61 -15.28
CA LEU A 262 14.17 -21.20 -15.10
C LEU A 262 15.21 -20.30 -15.78
N ALA A 263 16.50 -20.65 -15.68
CA ALA A 263 17.57 -19.94 -16.39
C ALA A 263 17.47 -20.10 -17.91
N ASP A 264 17.12 -21.28 -18.40
CA ASP A 264 16.87 -21.58 -19.82
C ASP A 264 15.67 -20.77 -20.32
N LEU A 265 14.56 -20.75 -19.56
CA LEU A 265 13.40 -19.92 -19.85
C LEU A 265 13.77 -18.44 -19.90
N GLY A 266 14.52 -17.95 -18.91
CA GLY A 266 14.99 -16.56 -18.90
C GLY A 266 15.75 -16.18 -20.17
N ARG A 267 16.67 -17.04 -20.62
CA ARG A 267 17.43 -16.86 -21.87
C ARG A 267 16.57 -16.92 -23.13
N LEU A 268 15.57 -17.79 -23.14
CA LEU A 268 14.63 -17.90 -24.27
C LEU A 268 13.68 -16.70 -24.36
N VAL A 269 13.32 -16.11 -23.21
CA VAL A 269 12.37 -15.00 -23.14
C VAL A 269 13.07 -13.64 -23.25
N GLU A 270 14.33 -13.50 -22.84
CA GLU A 270 15.12 -12.26 -22.96
C GLU A 270 15.01 -11.58 -24.34
N PRO A 271 15.24 -12.26 -25.48
CA PRO A 271 15.18 -11.62 -26.80
C PRO A 271 13.75 -11.21 -27.21
N THR A 272 12.72 -11.74 -26.55
CA THR A 272 11.32 -11.46 -26.91
C THR A 272 10.86 -10.08 -26.44
N SER A 273 11.62 -9.41 -25.56
CA SER A 273 11.20 -8.17 -24.90
C SER A 273 9.86 -8.29 -24.15
N LEU A 274 9.43 -9.52 -23.81
CA LEU A 274 8.24 -9.78 -22.99
C LEU A 274 8.40 -9.30 -21.56
N PHE A 275 9.64 -9.29 -21.04
CA PHE A 275 9.93 -8.70 -19.73
C PHE A 275 10.34 -7.23 -19.89
N PRO A 276 9.77 -6.33 -19.07
CA PRO A 276 10.15 -4.93 -19.11
C PRO A 276 11.61 -4.74 -18.69
N GLN A 277 12.26 -3.70 -19.22
CA GLN A 277 13.58 -3.32 -18.73
C GLN A 277 13.44 -2.87 -17.27
N GLY A 278 14.11 -3.57 -16.36
CA GLY A 278 14.07 -3.24 -14.94
C GLY A 278 14.44 -1.79 -14.71
N SER A 279 13.59 -1.06 -13.98
CA SER A 279 13.81 0.35 -13.63
C SER A 279 14.10 0.50 -12.15
N LYS A 280 15.02 1.38 -11.75
CA LYS A 280 15.25 1.62 -10.31
C LYS A 280 14.14 2.49 -9.74
N PHE A 281 13.68 2.19 -8.52
CA PHE A 281 12.74 3.05 -7.78
C PHE A 281 13.24 4.50 -7.67
N SER A 282 14.56 4.69 -7.53
CA SER A 282 15.20 6.00 -7.48
C SER A 282 15.05 6.84 -8.75
N GLU A 283 14.80 6.21 -9.90
CA GLU A 283 14.58 6.90 -11.18
C GLU A 283 13.12 7.35 -11.33
N LYS A 284 12.19 6.67 -10.65
CA LYS A 284 10.75 6.94 -10.73
C LYS A 284 10.23 7.84 -9.61
N ILE A 285 10.95 7.95 -8.48
CA ILE A 285 10.53 8.69 -7.30
C ILE A 285 11.51 9.80 -6.99
N SER A 286 11.06 11.05 -7.11
CA SER A 286 11.92 12.23 -6.89
C SER A 286 12.26 12.44 -5.42
N ARG A 287 11.30 12.25 -4.50
CA ARG A 287 11.45 12.52 -3.05
C ARG A 287 12.19 11.39 -2.34
N LEU A 288 13.27 11.70 -1.61
CA LEU A 288 14.15 10.70 -0.98
C LEU A 288 13.48 9.97 0.18
N SER A 289 12.60 10.62 0.94
CA SER A 289 11.83 9.96 2.02
C SER A 289 10.78 8.95 1.53
N HIS A 290 10.51 8.95 0.23
CA HIS A 290 9.53 8.07 -0.41
C HIS A 290 10.21 6.95 -1.23
N ARG A 291 11.55 6.95 -1.31
CA ARG A 291 12.36 5.93 -1.99
C ARG A 291 12.65 4.75 -1.08
#